data_AF-A0A0C1U570-F1
#
_entry.id   AF-A0A0C1U570-F1
#
_cell.length_a   1.000
_cell.length_b   1.000
_cell.length_c   1.000
_cell.angle_alpha   90.00
_cell.angle_beta   90.00
_cell.angle_gamma   90.00
#
_symmetry.space_group_name_H-M   'P 1'
#
loop_
_entity.id
_entity.type
_entity.pdbx_description
1 polymer ?
#
loop_
_entity_poly.entity_id
_entity_poly.type
_entity_poly.pdbx_seq_one_letter_code
_entity_poly.pdbx_strand_id
1 'polypeptide(L)'
;MDCTNNNTESCKNKYLNFEELMTTQFRIKDGFSVYRIAKELNRPINTVLNEIRRGTTTQVKQEKKVEVYLADTGEAIYLKNRQNPHRLYKRLECRTFINYVTDRIINSSCPPDACFGNALKTAELDRSQVVCTKTL
;
A
#
# COMPACT_ATOMS: atom_id res chain seq x y z
N MET A 1 -0.56 -12.30 4.56
CA MET A 1 -1.66 -12.64 3.63
C MET A 1 -1.22 -12.19 2.25
N ASP A 2 -0.54 -13.08 1.54
CA ASP A 2 -0.09 -12.83 0.18
C ASP A 2 -1.24 -13.13 -0.77
N CYS A 3 -1.90 -12.08 -1.26
CA CYS A 3 -2.89 -12.23 -2.31
C CYS A 3 -2.16 -12.54 -3.61
N THR A 4 -1.99 -13.82 -3.95
CA THR A 4 -1.59 -14.26 -5.29
C THR A 4 -2.70 -13.89 -6.27
N ASN A 5 -2.50 -12.78 -6.97
CA ASN A 5 -3.53 -12.11 -7.74
C ASN A 5 -3.55 -12.63 -9.18
N ASN A 6 -4.05 -13.86 -9.34
CA ASN A 6 -4.22 -14.57 -10.63
C ASN A 6 -5.39 -14.03 -11.48
N ASN A 7 -5.68 -12.72 -11.41
CA ASN A 7 -6.66 -12.11 -12.29
C ASN A 7 -6.01 -11.75 -13.63
N THR A 8 -6.57 -12.29 -14.71
CA THR A 8 -6.18 -12.03 -16.11
C THR A 8 -6.48 -10.60 -16.55
N GLU A 9 -7.36 -9.89 -15.84
CA GLU A 9 -7.78 -8.53 -16.17
C GLU A 9 -6.91 -7.46 -15.50
N SER A 10 -6.49 -6.46 -16.28
CA SER A 10 -5.70 -5.33 -15.80
C SER A 10 -6.61 -4.29 -15.10
N CYS A 11 -6.61 -4.27 -13.77
CA CYS A 11 -7.26 -3.18 -13.03
C CYS A 11 -6.43 -1.88 -13.08
N LYS A 12 -7.12 -0.73 -13.12
CA LYS A 12 -6.50 0.60 -12.94
C LYS A 12 -5.82 0.67 -11.56
N ASN A 13 -4.71 1.41 -11.48
CA ASN A 13 -3.89 1.61 -10.26
C ASN A 13 -3.19 0.35 -9.70
N LYS A 14 -3.13 -0.76 -10.45
CA LYS A 14 -2.31 -1.91 -10.08
C LYS A 14 -0.83 -1.61 -10.30
N TYR A 15 0.02 -2.15 -9.44
CA TYR A 15 1.48 -2.14 -9.64
C TYR A 15 1.86 -2.99 -10.86
N LEU A 16 3.02 -2.69 -11.46
CA LEU A 16 3.54 -3.50 -12.57
C LEU A 16 3.88 -4.90 -12.05
N ASN A 17 3.54 -5.92 -12.83
CA ASN A 17 3.96 -7.28 -12.54
C ASN A 17 5.46 -7.44 -12.83
N PHE A 18 6.10 -8.45 -12.24
CA PHE A 18 7.54 -8.68 -12.43
C PHE A 18 7.95 -8.81 -13.90
N GLU A 19 7.12 -9.47 -14.72
CA GLU A 19 7.32 -9.58 -16.17
C GLU A 19 7.32 -8.21 -16.88
N GLU A 20 6.42 -7.30 -16.48
CA GLU A 20 6.35 -5.93 -17.01
C GLU A 20 7.58 -5.11 -16.58
N LEU A 21 8.07 -5.34 -15.34
CA LEU A 21 9.29 -4.72 -14.83
C LEU A 21 10.52 -5.17 -15.64
N MET A 22 10.63 -6.48 -15.89
CA MET A 22 11.73 -7.05 -16.65
C MET A 22 11.72 -6.58 -18.10
N THR A 23 10.53 -6.53 -18.72
CA THR A 23 10.33 -5.97 -20.06
C THR A 23 10.80 -4.52 -20.11
N THR A 24 10.43 -3.70 -19.13
CA THR A 24 10.89 -2.30 -19.02
C THR A 24 12.43 -2.24 -18.95
N GLN A 25 13.06 -3.12 -18.18
CA GLN A 25 14.52 -3.17 -18.06
C GLN A 25 15.21 -3.51 -19.38
N PHE A 26 14.70 -4.50 -20.13
CA PHE A 26 15.24 -4.84 -21.45
C PHE A 26 15.05 -3.70 -22.44
N ARG A 27 13.85 -3.09 -22.49
CA ARG A 27 13.58 -1.97 -23.42
C ARG A 27 14.42 -0.72 -23.14
N ILE A 28 14.75 -0.45 -21.88
CA ILE A 28 15.68 0.63 -21.54
C ILE A 28 17.09 0.33 -22.08
N LYS A 29 17.55 -0.92 -22.00
CA LYS A 29 18.83 -1.35 -22.61
C LYS A 29 18.79 -1.25 -24.13
N ASP A 30 17.64 -1.52 -24.75
CA ASP A 30 17.42 -1.35 -26.19
C ASP A 30 17.31 0.14 -26.62
N GLY A 31 17.35 1.09 -25.68
CA GLY A 31 17.27 2.53 -25.96
C GLY A 31 15.86 3.04 -26.27
N PHE A 32 14.80 2.34 -25.85
CA PHE A 32 13.43 2.75 -26.11
C PHE A 32 13.04 3.96 -25.24
N SER A 33 12.20 4.84 -25.80
CA SER A 33 11.61 5.93 -25.03
C SER A 33 10.57 5.39 -24.04
N VAL A 34 10.43 6.07 -22.89
CA VAL A 34 9.46 5.67 -21.85
C VAL A 34 8.02 5.63 -22.39
N TYR A 35 7.67 6.53 -23.32
CA TYR A 35 6.38 6.53 -24.00
C TYR A 35 6.14 5.23 -24.80
N ARG A 36 7.16 4.77 -25.56
CA ARG A 36 7.06 3.54 -26.34
C ARG A 36 6.89 2.32 -25.45
N ILE A 37 7.63 2.27 -24.34
CA ILE A 37 7.51 1.20 -23.33
C ILE A 37 6.11 1.19 -22.71
N ALA A 38 5.59 2.36 -22.34
CA ALA A 38 4.24 2.48 -21.77
C ALA A 38 3.16 1.99 -22.74
N LYS A 39 3.30 2.29 -24.04
CA LYS A 39 2.39 1.81 -25.08
C LYS A 39 2.47 0.30 -25.29
N GLU A 40 3.67 -0.28 -25.25
CA GLU A 40 3.89 -1.73 -25.36
C GLU A 40 3.24 -2.49 -24.19
N LEU A 41 3.41 -1.97 -22.96
CA LEU A 41 2.83 -2.56 -21.76
C LEU A 41 1.33 -2.25 -21.58
N ASN A 42 0.72 -1.41 -22.44
CA ASN A 42 -0.61 -0.86 -22.24
C ASN A 42 -0.80 -0.21 -20.85
N ARG A 43 0.23 0.47 -20.35
CA ARG A 43 0.22 1.17 -19.05
C ARG A 43 0.28 2.68 -19.22
N PRO A 44 -0.25 3.46 -18.26
CA PRO A 44 -0.04 4.88 -18.22
C PRO A 44 1.47 5.21 -18.12
N ILE A 45 1.92 6.22 -18.88
CA ILE A 45 3.34 6.63 -18.88
C ILE A 45 3.85 6.99 -17.48
N ASN A 46 3.01 7.60 -16.65
CA ASN A 46 3.35 7.96 -15.27
C ASN A 46 3.68 6.74 -14.41
N THR A 47 3.04 5.60 -14.66
CA THR A 47 3.32 4.36 -13.93
C THR A 47 4.72 3.86 -14.26
N VAL A 48 5.10 3.86 -15.54
CA VAL A 48 6.44 3.46 -15.99
C VAL A 48 7.50 4.45 -15.49
N LEU A 49 7.24 5.76 -15.54
CA LEU A 49 8.16 6.78 -15.00
C LEU A 49 8.39 6.62 -13.49
N ASN A 50 7.31 6.39 -12.74
CA ASN A 50 7.39 6.20 -11.29
C ASN A 50 8.15 4.93 -10.93
N GLU A 51 7.98 3.88 -11.73
CA GLU A 51 8.72 2.64 -11.56
C GLU A 51 10.21 2.83 -11.88
N ILE A 52 10.56 3.46 -13.00
CA ILE A 52 11.95 3.75 -13.35
C ILE A 52 12.60 4.57 -12.23
N ARG A 53 11.94 5.63 -11.75
CA ARG A 53 12.45 6.44 -10.64
C ARG A 53 12.67 5.61 -9.37
N ARG A 54 11.84 4.59 -9.13
CA ARG A 54 11.94 3.70 -7.98
C ARG A 54 13.09 2.70 -8.12
N GLY A 55 13.27 2.09 -9.29
CA GLY A 55 14.28 1.06 -9.57
C GLY A 55 15.61 1.57 -10.11
N THR A 56 15.77 2.88 -10.36
CA THR A 56 17.06 3.47 -10.75
C THR A 56 18.01 3.49 -9.56
N THR A 57 19.15 2.83 -9.71
CA THR A 57 20.19 2.75 -8.67
C THR A 57 21.55 3.12 -9.24
N THR A 58 22.39 3.72 -8.40
CA THR A 58 23.78 4.02 -8.77
C THR A 58 24.63 2.75 -8.61
N GLN A 59 25.23 2.29 -9.70
CA GLN A 59 26.19 1.19 -9.71
C GLN A 59 27.59 1.68 -10.04
N VAL A 60 28.61 1.01 -9.51
CA VAL A 60 30.00 1.26 -9.88
C VAL A 60 30.40 0.24 -10.94
N LYS A 61 30.71 0.71 -12.15
CA LYS A 61 31.26 -0.10 -13.24
C LYS A 61 32.59 0.50 -13.65
N GLN A 62 33.67 -0.29 -13.60
CA GLN A 62 35.01 0.16 -13.97
C GLN A 62 35.38 1.50 -13.29
N GLU A 63 35.21 1.56 -11.97
CA GLU A 63 35.47 2.74 -11.12
C GLU A 63 34.59 3.97 -11.38
N LYS A 64 33.66 3.90 -12.36
CA LYS A 64 32.72 4.98 -12.66
C LYS A 64 31.33 4.67 -12.08
N LYS A 65 30.71 5.70 -11.51
CA LYS A 65 29.32 5.64 -11.06
C LYS A 65 28.39 5.82 -12.25
N VAL A 66 27.49 4.86 -12.46
CA VAL A 66 26.50 4.85 -13.54
C VAL A 66 25.14 4.57 -12.95
N GLU A 67 24.13 5.34 -13.33
CA GLU A 67 22.75 5.08 -12.96
C GLU A 67 22.16 4.01 -13.88
N VAL A 68 21.65 2.94 -13.29
CA VAL A 68 21.06 1.82 -14.02
C VAL A 68 19.74 1.45 -13.37
N TYR A 69 18.71 1.30 -14.20
CA TYR A 69 17.44 0.74 -13.76
C TYR A 69 17.54 -0.78 -13.63
N LEU A 70 17.16 -1.31 -12.47
CA LEU A 70 17.07 -2.74 -12.20
C LEU A 70 15.66 -3.10 -11.71
N ALA A 71 15.01 -4.06 -12.39
CA ALA A 71 13.68 -4.53 -12.01
C ALA A 71 13.64 -5.06 -10.57
N ASP A 72 14.63 -5.87 -10.19
CA ASP A 72 14.74 -6.46 -8.84
C ASP A 72 14.76 -5.39 -7.74
N THR A 73 15.45 -4.27 -7.99
CA THR A 73 15.53 -3.18 -7.01
C THR A 73 14.21 -2.43 -6.88
N GLY A 74 13.51 -2.21 -8.00
CA GLY A 74 12.18 -1.59 -8.02
C GLY A 74 11.17 -2.42 -7.25
N GLU A 75 11.16 -3.74 -7.48
CA GLU A 75 10.31 -4.69 -6.77
C GLU A 75 10.65 -4.75 -5.27
N ALA A 76 11.93 -4.86 -4.91
CA ALA A 76 12.34 -4.89 -3.50
C ALA A 76 11.91 -3.63 -2.75
N ILE A 77 12.05 -2.45 -3.36
CA ILE A 77 11.58 -1.17 -2.79
C ILE A 77 10.06 -1.15 -2.69
N TYR A 78 9.35 -1.64 -3.71
CA TYR A 78 7.88 -1.74 -3.68
C TYR A 78 7.41 -2.64 -2.53
N LEU A 79 7.99 -3.83 -2.37
CA LEU A 79 7.66 -4.77 -1.31
C LEU A 79 7.97 -4.18 0.07
N LYS A 80 9.12 -3.52 0.24
CA LYS A 80 9.48 -2.84 1.49
C LYS A 80 8.48 -1.73 1.85
N ASN A 81 8.05 -0.94 0.88
CA ASN A 81 7.04 0.10 1.09
C ASN A 81 5.67 -0.52 1.41
N ARG A 82 5.32 -1.64 0.77
CA ARG A 82 4.07 -2.37 1.01
C ARG A 82 4.03 -3.05 2.38
N GLN A 83 5.18 -3.48 2.91
CA GLN A 83 5.32 -4.01 4.27
C GLN A 83 5.17 -2.96 5.36
N ASN A 84 5.32 -1.67 5.02
CA ASN A 84 5.07 -0.54 5.91
C ASN A 84 3.74 0.16 5.57
N PRO A 85 2.57 -0.53 5.61
CA PRO A 85 1.31 0.17 5.44
C PRO A 85 1.20 1.18 6.59
N HIS A 86 1.20 2.47 6.22
CA HIS A 86 1.12 3.55 7.18
C HIS A 86 -0.08 3.34 8.12
N ARG A 87 0.24 3.35 9.43
CA ARG A 87 -0.62 3.13 10.59
C ARG A 87 -1.07 1.67 10.79
N LEU A 88 -0.45 1.00 11.77
CA LEU A 88 -1.01 -0.18 12.44
C LEU A 88 -2.50 0.08 12.66
N TYR A 89 -3.37 -0.85 12.23
CA TYR A 89 -4.81 -0.67 12.23
C TYR A 89 -5.27 -0.03 13.54
N LYS A 90 -5.81 1.20 13.50
CA LYS A 90 -6.36 1.88 14.69
C LYS A 90 -7.35 0.98 15.44
N ARG A 91 -7.98 0.05 14.72
CA ARG A 91 -8.78 -1.06 15.26
C ARG A 91 -8.08 -1.89 16.35
N LEU A 92 -6.77 -2.14 16.23
CA LEU A 92 -5.99 -2.89 17.23
C LEU A 92 -5.83 -2.07 18.52
N GLU A 93 -5.54 -0.77 18.40
CA GLU A 93 -5.46 0.15 19.53
C GLU A 93 -6.83 0.31 20.21
N CYS A 94 -7.91 0.36 19.42
CA CYS A 94 -9.28 0.57 19.87
C CYS A 94 -10.06 -0.73 20.11
N ARG A 95 -9.39 -1.90 20.17
CA ARG A 95 -10.05 -3.21 20.27
C ARG A 95 -10.94 -3.32 21.50
N THR A 96 -10.48 -2.78 22.63
CA THR A 96 -11.21 -2.72 23.90
C THR A 96 -12.54 -1.99 23.74
N PHE A 97 -12.51 -0.81 23.12
CA PHE A 97 -13.72 -0.01 22.84
C PHE A 97 -14.66 -0.69 21.85
N ILE A 98 -14.15 -1.31 20.78
CA ILE A 98 -14.98 -2.02 19.80
C ILE A 98 -15.72 -3.20 20.44
N ASN A 99 -15.03 -3.98 21.27
CA ASN A 99 -15.65 -5.08 22.00
C ASN A 99 -16.73 -4.58 22.96
N TYR A 100 -16.46 -3.51 23.69
CA TYR A 100 -17.44 -2.86 24.58
C TYR A 100 -18.70 -2.41 23.84
N VAL A 101 -18.54 -1.73 22.69
CA VAL A 101 -19.67 -1.28 21.87
C VAL A 101 -20.46 -2.47 21.33
N THR A 102 -19.78 -3.52 20.87
CA THR A 102 -20.41 -4.73 20.34
C THR A 102 -21.23 -5.44 21.40
N ASP A 103 -20.71 -5.56 22.63
CA ASP A 103 -21.40 -6.16 23.76
C ASP A 103 -22.66 -5.37 24.15
N ARG A 104 -22.55 -4.04 24.22
CA ARG A 104 -23.68 -3.13 24.51
C ARG A 104 -24.76 -3.15 23.42
N ILE A 105 -24.38 -3.30 22.16
CA ILE A 105 -25.34 -3.43 21.05
C ILE A 105 -26.10 -4.76 21.16
N ILE A 106 -25.40 -5.86 21.39
CA ILE A 106 -26.01 -7.20 21.44
C ILE A 106 -26.87 -7.37 22.71
N ASN A 107 -26.32 -7.03 23.88
CA ASN A 107 -26.96 -7.33 25.17
C ASN A 107 -27.90 -6.22 25.66
N SER A 108 -27.69 -4.98 25.24
CA SER A 108 -28.42 -3.81 25.77
C SER A 108 -29.11 -2.98 24.70
N SER A 109 -29.06 -3.39 23.43
CA SER A 109 -29.63 -2.66 22.27
C SER A 109 -29.25 -1.16 22.26
N CYS A 110 -28.06 -0.84 22.76
CA CYS A 110 -27.62 0.54 22.90
C CYS A 110 -27.07 1.05 21.56
N PRO A 111 -27.51 2.22 21.07
CA PRO A 111 -26.97 2.78 19.85
C PRO A 111 -25.48 3.14 20.01
N PRO A 112 -24.68 3.09 18.92
CA PRO A 112 -23.25 3.40 18.97
C PRO A 112 -22.93 4.78 19.58
N ASP A 113 -23.77 5.79 19.32
CA ASP A 113 -23.59 7.14 19.85
C ASP A 113 -23.76 7.19 21.38
N ALA A 114 -24.71 6.41 21.92
CA ALA A 114 -24.87 6.28 23.36
C ALA A 114 -23.70 5.53 23.99
N CYS A 115 -23.15 4.52 23.30
CA CYS A 115 -21.97 3.80 23.76
C CYS A 115 -20.73 4.70 23.82
N PHE A 116 -20.54 5.55 22.81
CA PHE A 116 -19.48 6.57 22.79
C PHE A 116 -19.64 7.59 23.94
N GLY A 117 -20.84 8.14 24.10
CA GLY A 117 -21.12 9.10 25.18
C GLY A 117 -20.93 8.50 26.57
N ASN A 118 -21.35 7.25 26.77
CA ASN A 118 -21.13 6.53 28.01
C ASN A 118 -19.64 6.26 28.26
N ALA A 119 -18.90 5.80 27.25
CA ALA A 119 -17.46 5.57 27.38
C ALA A 119 -16.70 6.84 27.80
N LEU A 120 -17.11 8.02 27.31
CA LEU A 120 -16.54 9.31 27.73
C LEU A 120 -16.93 9.71 29.16
N LYS A 121 -18.18 9.42 29.57
CA LYS A 121 -18.67 9.77 30.91
C LYS A 121 -18.06 8.89 31.99
N THR A 122 -17.93 7.59 31.74
CA THR A 122 -17.41 6.64 32.73
C THR A 122 -15.89 6.70 32.84
N ALA A 123 -15.19 7.23 31.83
CA ALA A 123 -13.73 7.34 31.75
C ALA A 123 -12.97 6.01 31.97
N GLU A 124 -13.65 4.87 31.81
CA GLU A 124 -13.08 3.52 31.95
C GLU A 124 -12.13 3.15 30.81
N LEU A 125 -12.23 3.86 29.69
CA LEU A 125 -11.42 3.64 28.50
C LEU A 125 -10.57 4.88 28.22
N ASP A 126 -9.30 4.67 27.90
CA ASP A 126 -8.42 5.77 27.52
C ASP A 126 -8.95 6.47 26.25
N ARG A 127 -8.88 7.80 26.22
CA ARG A 127 -9.42 8.62 25.14
C ARG A 127 -8.82 8.27 23.78
N SER A 128 -7.57 7.79 23.77
CA SER A 128 -6.87 7.32 22.57
C SER A 128 -7.50 6.07 21.96
N GLN A 129 -8.12 5.22 22.78
CA GLN A 129 -8.80 3.99 22.37
C GLN A 129 -10.25 4.23 21.93
N VAL A 130 -10.85 5.36 22.32
CA VAL A 130 -12.24 5.70 21.98
C VAL A 130 -12.31 6.38 20.62
N VAL A 131 -13.02 5.78 19.66
CA VAL A 131 -13.24 6.35 18.32
C VAL A 131 -14.65 6.91 18.16
N CYS A 132 -14.82 7.88 17.27
CA CYS A 132 -16.16 8.41 16.99
C CYS A 132 -17.00 7.37 16.23
N THR A 133 -18.32 7.53 16.25
CA THR A 133 -19.26 6.60 15.61
C THR A 133 -19.11 6.51 14.10
N LYS A 134 -18.61 7.55 13.43
CA LYS A 134 -18.24 7.48 12.00
C LYS A 134 -17.01 6.60 11.71
N THR A 135 -16.19 6.34 12.72
CA THR A 135 -14.97 5.51 12.61
C THR A 135 -15.22 4.05 13.03
N LEU A 136 -16.22 3.82 13.88
CA LEU A 136 -16.76 2.49 14.21
C LEU A 136 -17.42 1.86 12.98
#